data_AF-A0A2V8L7L3-F1
#
_entry.id   AF-A0A2V8L7L3-F1
#
_cell.length_a   1.000
_cell.length_b   1.000
_cell.length_c   1.000
_cell.angle_alpha   90.00
_cell.angle_beta   90.00
_cell.angle_gamma   90.00
#
_symmetry.space_group_name_H-M   'P 1'
#
loop_
_entity.id
_entity.type
_entity.pdbx_description
1 polymer ?
#
loop_
_entity_poly.entity_id
_entity_poly.type
_entity_poly.pdbx_seq_one_letter_code
_entity_poly.pdbx_strand_id
1 'polypeptide(L)' 'MEEIAAENVNLSWEIRVSEGRAGTDPEAPDWEVAELENGVVKKHEDIYDNLTYAEAQQIAGMWTKKKEDAGV' A
#
# COMPACT_ATOMS: atom_id res chain seq x y z
N MET A 1 29.78 5.10 -23.06
CA MET A 1 29.77 5.09 -21.59
C MET A 1 28.39 5.60 -21.21
N GLU A 2 27.46 4.70 -20.93
CA GLU A 2 26.23 5.10 -20.26
C GLU A 2 26.55 5.21 -18.79
N GLU A 3 26.56 6.45 -18.32
CA GLU A 3 26.65 6.81 -16.92
C GLU A 3 25.36 6.33 -16.26
N ILE A 4 25.42 5.17 -15.60
CA ILE A 4 24.34 4.72 -14.73
C ILE A 4 24.23 5.75 -13.62
N ALA A 5 23.22 6.62 -13.73
CA ALA A 5 22.85 7.53 -12.66
C ALA A 5 22.68 6.70 -11.40
N ALA A 6 23.62 6.84 -10.47
CA ALA A 6 23.43 6.39 -9.11
C ALA A 6 22.35 7.31 -8.52
N GLU A 7 21.10 7.02 -8.84
CA GLU A 7 19.99 7.48 -8.02
C GLU A 7 20.29 6.92 -6.63
N ASN A 8 20.65 7.81 -5.71
CA ASN A 8 20.35 7.56 -4.31
C ASN A 8 18.83 7.39 -4.26
N VAL A 9 18.38 6.15 -4.47
CA VAL A 9 16.97 5.79 -4.37
C VAL A 9 16.63 5.98 -2.91
N ASN A 10 16.17 7.19 -2.55
CA ASN A 10 15.48 7.41 -1.29
C ASN A 10 14.20 6.57 -1.36
N LEU A 11 14.33 5.28 -1.05
CA LEU A 11 13.21 4.36 -0.97
C LEU A 11 12.29 4.90 0.12
N SER A 12 11.09 5.33 -0.27
CA SER A 12 10.02 5.65 0.65
C SER A 12 8.96 4.56 0.61
N TRP A 13 8.40 4.26 1.78
CA TRP A 13 7.31 3.31 1.93
C TRP A 13 6.07 4.07 2.41
N GLU A 14 4.95 3.85 1.74
CA GLU A 14 3.66 4.41 2.14
C GLU A 14 2.62 3.30 2.20
N ILE A 15 1.84 3.27 3.28
CA ILE A 15 0.64 2.43 3.36
C ILE A 15 -0.56 3.31 3.05
N ARG A 16 -1.24 3.01 1.95
CA ARG A 16 -2.37 3.80 1.46
C ARG A 16 -3.67 3.04 1.62
N VAL A 17 -4.70 3.74 2.11
CA VAL A 17 -6.09 3.28 2.06
C VAL A 17 -6.77 3.97 0.89
N SER A 18 -7.36 3.20 -0.02
CA SER A 18 -8.08 3.71 -1.20
C SER A 18 -9.39 2.95 -1.41
N GLU A 19 -10.26 3.52 -2.26
CA GLU A 19 -11.38 2.76 -2.81
C GLU A 19 -10.81 1.56 -3.55
N GLY A 20 -11.20 0.37 -3.11
CA GLY A 20 -10.78 -0.90 -3.68
C GLY A 20 -11.46 -1.15 -5.01
N ARG A 21 -11.04 -2.24 -5.65
CA ARG A 21 -11.70 -2.71 -6.85
C ARG A 21 -13.15 -3.08 -6.51
N ALA A 22 -14.10 -2.56 -7.29
CA ALA A 22 -15.51 -2.91 -7.14
C ALA A 22 -15.67 -4.44 -7.14
N GLY A 23 -16.10 -4.96 -5.99
CA GLY A 23 -16.31 -6.36 -5.72
C GLY A 23 -17.59 -6.86 -6.39
N THR A 24 -17.97 -8.08 -6.03
CA THR A 24 -19.22 -8.68 -6.52
C THR A 24 -20.44 -8.28 -5.69
N ASP A 25 -20.23 -7.66 -4.52
CA ASP A 25 -21.27 -7.24 -3.61
C ASP A 25 -21.52 -5.73 -3.75
N PRO A 26 -22.62 -5.30 -4.41
CA PRO A 26 -22.89 -3.89 -4.69
C PRO A 26 -23.29 -3.09 -3.43
N GLU A 27 -23.51 -3.76 -2.29
CA GLU A 27 -23.96 -3.16 -1.04
C GLU A 27 -22.83 -2.96 -0.02
N ALA A 28 -21.65 -3.56 -0.25
CA ALA A 28 -20.48 -3.38 0.60
C ALA A 28 -19.51 -2.39 -0.06
N PRO A 29 -19.05 -1.34 0.63
CA PRO A 29 -18.00 -0.49 0.09
C PRO A 29 -16.69 -1.29 0.07
N ASP A 30 -16.13 -1.51 -1.12
CA ASP A 30 -14.84 -2.17 -1.28
C ASP A 30 -13.73 -1.16 -1.01
N TRP A 31 -13.04 -1.32 0.11
CA TRP A 31 -11.80 -0.61 0.40
C TRP A 31 -10.61 -1.53 0.16
N GLU A 32 -9.47 -0.92 -0.13
CA GLU A 32 -8.20 -1.62 -0.21
C GLU A 32 -7.12 -0.91 0.61
N VAL A 33 -6.13 -1.70 1.03
CA VAL A 33 -4.88 -1.20 1.59
C VAL A 33 -3.77 -1.64 0.68
N ALA A 34 -2.94 -0.70 0.23
CA ALA A 34 -1.79 -0.98 -0.60
C ALA A 34 -0.50 -0.50 0.06
N GLU A 35 0.57 -1.28 -0.07
CA GLU A 35 1.94 -0.84 0.22
C GLU A 35 2.60 -0.30 -1.06
N LEU A 36 3.04 0.95 -1.01
CA LEU A 36 3.65 1.65 -2.12
C LEU A 36 5.13 1.86 -1.84
N GLU A 37 5.97 1.43 -2.77
CA GLU A 37 7.40 1.73 -2.79
C GLU A 37 7.61 2.91 -3.75
N ASN A 38 8.08 4.04 -3.23
CA ASN A 38 8.21 5.31 -3.95
C ASN A 38 6.89 5.78 -4.60
N GLY A 39 5.78 5.61 -3.88
CA GLY A 39 4.46 6.00 -4.36
C GLY A 39 3.89 5.11 -5.47
N VAL A 40 4.47 3.92 -5.69
CA VAL A 40 3.99 2.94 -6.66
C VAL A 40 3.84 1.57 -6.01
N VAL A 41 2.71 0.91 -6.24
CA VAL A 41 2.55 -0.49 -5.85
C VAL A 41 3.43 -1.37 -6.74
N LYS A 42 4.35 -2.13 -6.14
CA LYS A 42 5.30 -2.97 -6.89
C LYS A 42 4.74 -4.34 -7.21
N LYS A 43 3.97 -4.92 -6.29
CA LYS A 43 3.36 -6.24 -6.46
C LYS A 43 1.90 -6.21 -6.12
N HIS A 44 1.13 -7.05 -6.80
CA HIS A 44 -0.29 -7.21 -6.48
C HIS A 44 -0.51 -7.82 -5.10
N GLU A 45 0.46 -8.59 -4.59
CA GLU A 45 0.47 -9.16 -3.23
C GLU A 45 0.55 -8.08 -2.13
N ASP A 46 1.00 -6.88 -2.48
CA ASP A 46 1.08 -5.73 -1.59
C ASP A 46 -0.26 -4.98 -1.50
N ILE A 47 -1.33 -5.50 -2.14
CA ILE A 47 -2.69 -4.97 -2.10
C ILE A 47 -3.57 -5.96 -1.34
N TYR A 48 -4.32 -5.45 -0.37
CA TYR A 48 -5.35 -6.20 0.34
C TYR A 48 -6.69 -5.52 0.11
N ASP A 49 -7.55 -6.15 -0.69
CA ASP A 49 -8.83 -5.63 -1.19
C ASP A 49 -10.05 -6.33 -0.54
N ASN A 50 -11.27 -5.92 -0.95
CA ASN A 50 -12.55 -6.40 -0.40
C ASN A 50 -12.68 -6.17 1.12
N LEU A 51 -12.19 -5.03 1.59
CA LEU A 51 -12.27 -4.64 3.00
C LEU A 51 -13.43 -3.69 3.25
N THR A 52 -13.99 -3.74 4.45
CA THR A 52 -14.70 -2.58 4.98
C THR A 52 -13.72 -1.45 5.29
N TYR A 53 -14.20 -0.21 5.33
CA TYR A 53 -13.37 0.95 5.68
C TYR A 53 -12.69 0.80 7.06
N ALA A 54 -13.38 0.15 8.01
CA ALA A 54 -12.84 -0.09 9.35
C ALA A 54 -11.67 -1.10 9.32
N GLU A 55 -11.82 -2.19 8.56
CA GLU A 55 -10.75 -3.18 8.37
C GLU A 55 -9.56 -2.56 7.64
N ALA A 56 -9.80 -1.76 6.59
CA ALA A 56 -8.75 -1.05 5.88
C ALA A 56 -7.94 -0.11 6.78
N GLN A 57 -8.60 0.65 7.66
CA GLN A 57 -7.90 1.46 8.64
C GLN A 57 -7.08 0.65 9.64
N GLN A 58 -7.62 -0.48 10.12
CA GLN A 58 -6.90 -1.35 11.06
C GLN A 58 -5.65 -1.96 10.42
N ILE A 59 -5.78 -2.47 9.20
CA ILE A 59 -4.66 -3.07 8.45
C ILE A 59 -3.63 -2.00 8.11
N ALA A 60 -4.05 -0.83 7.64
CA ALA A 60 -3.15 0.28 7.35
C ALA A 60 -2.35 0.70 8.59
N GLY A 61 -3.01 0.85 9.74
CA GLY A 61 -2.34 1.16 11.01
C GLY A 61 -1.33 0.09 11.43
N MET A 62 -1.67 -1.20 11.25
CA MET A 62 -0.76 -2.31 11.56
C MET A 62 0.49 -2.29 10.67
N TRP A 63 0.30 -2.10 9.36
CA TRP A 63 1.40 -2.12 8.39
C TRP A 63 2.30 -0.89 8.55
N THR A 64 1.73 0.29 8.77
CA THR A 64 2.48 1.52 9.08
C THR A 64 3.37 1.28 10.30
N LYS A 65 2.81 0.74 11.39
CA LYS A 65 3.59 0.42 12.60
C LYS A 65 4.71 -0.57 12.33
N LYS A 66 4.49 -1.55 11.45
CA LYS A 66 5.51 -2.54 11.06
C LYS A 66 6.67 -1.88 10.28
N LYS A 67 6.40 -0.87 9.45
CA LYS A 67 7.43 -0.10 8.74
C LYS A 67 8.21 0.80 9.70
N GLU A 68 7.50 1.50 10.59
CA GLU A 68 8.13 2.31 11.64
C GLU A 68 9.08 1.48 12.51
N ASP A 69 8.67 0.28 12.94
CA ASP A 69 9.50 -0.65 13.72
C ASP A 69 10.70 -1.18 12.93
N ALA A 70 10.55 -1.38 11.62
CA ALA A 70 11.62 -1.78 10.72
C ALA A 70 12.59 -0.62 10.38
N GLY A 71 12.28 0.61 10.78
CA GLY A 71 13.09 1.81 10.51
C GLY A 71 13.03 2.28 9.06
N VAL A 72 11.91 2.03 8.37
CA VAL A 72 11.63 2.45 6.99
C VAL A 72 10.49 3.47 6.93
#